data_AF-A0A819CN32-F1
#
_entry.id   AF-A0A819CN32-F1
#
_cell.length_a   1.000
_cell.length_b   1.000
_cell.length_c   1.000
_cell.angle_alpha   90.00
_cell.angle_beta   90.00
_cell.angle_gamma   90.00
#
_symmetry.space_group_name_H-M   'P 1'
#
loop_
_entity.id
_entity.type
_entity.pdbx_description
1 polymer ?
#
loop_
_entity_poly.entity_id
_entity_poly.type
_entity_poly.pdbx_seq_one_letter_code
_entity_poly.pdbx_strand_id
1 'polypeptide(L)'
;MNIIADLQTKLIKNATEDEIQYGLRIFRSVHQLYSHGNEFHNLSLYVRHNREKQGNLRIGDSATDIQLLNMNNEFVSLLSYFHSNRPLLIIAGSYT
;
A
#
# COMPACT_ATOMS: atom_id res chain seq x y z
N MET A 1 21.58 17.47 -8.17
CA MET A 1 20.32 17.65 -8.91
C MET A 1 19.75 16.24 -9.15
N ASN A 2 18.60 15.90 -8.56
CA ASN A 2 18.09 14.52 -8.61
C ASN A 2 17.30 14.31 -9.91
N ILE A 3 17.96 13.75 -10.93
CA ILE A 3 17.42 13.51 -12.28
C ILE A 3 16.11 12.72 -12.24
N ILE A 4 15.97 11.81 -11.26
CA ILE A 4 14.76 10.99 -11.08
C ILE A 4 13.58 11.86 -10.65
N ALA A 5 13.79 12.79 -9.71
CA ALA A 5 12.74 13.70 -9.24
C ALA A 5 12.26 14.65 -10.36
N ASP A 6 13.18 15.09 -11.22
CA ASP A 6 12.87 15.99 -12.33
C ASP A 6 12.10 15.29 -13.46
N LEU A 7 12.46 14.04 -13.76
CA LEU A 7 11.72 13.17 -14.67
C LEU A 7 10.32 12.82 -14.14
N GLN A 8 10.19 12.50 -12.84
CA GLN A 8 8.90 12.26 -12.19
C GLN A 8 8.00 13.50 -12.26
N THR A 9 8.55 14.69 -12.01
CA THR A 9 7.79 15.94 -12.06
C THR A 9 7.30 16.27 -13.48
N LYS A 10 8.11 16.00 -14.51
CA LYS A 10 7.71 16.19 -15.92
C LYS A 10 6.66 15.19 -16.37
N LEU A 11 6.75 13.93 -15.94
CA LEU A 11 5.74 12.90 -16.21
C LEU A 11 4.40 13.27 -15.57
N ILE A 12 4.39 13.66 -14.28
CA ILE A 12 3.16 14.03 -13.57
C ILE A 12 2.49 15.27 -14.18
N LYS A 13 3.27 16.24 -14.69
CA LYS A 13 2.72 17.49 -15.25
C LYS A 13 2.01 17.33 -16.59
N ASN A 14 2.39 16.34 -17.39
CA ASN A 14 1.94 16.21 -18.77
C ASN A 14 1.15 14.92 -19.03
N ALA A 15 1.09 14.01 -18.05
CA ALA A 15 0.34 12.77 -18.16
C ALA A 15 -1.14 12.99 -17.81
N THR A 16 -2.00 12.29 -18.54
CA THR A 16 -3.40 12.12 -18.19
C THR A 16 -3.55 11.32 -16.89
N GLU A 17 -4.71 11.43 -16.23
CA GLU A 17 -5.03 10.67 -15.02
C GLU A 17 -4.80 9.17 -15.23
N ASP A 18 -5.21 8.63 -16.38
CA ASP A 18 -5.07 7.21 -16.72
C ASP A 18 -3.60 6.79 -16.88
N GLU A 19 -2.77 7.63 -17.49
CA GLU A 19 -1.33 7.39 -17.64
C GLU A 19 -0.61 7.43 -16.28
N ILE A 20 -1.03 8.32 -15.39
CA ILE A 20 -0.52 8.38 -14.01
C ILE A 20 -0.89 7.11 -13.25
N GLN A 21 -2.15 6.67 -13.32
CA GLN A 21 -2.60 5.43 -12.66
C GLN A 21 -1.88 4.20 -13.22
N TYR A 22 -1.69 4.13 -14.53
CA TYR A 22 -0.95 3.05 -15.18
C TYR A 22 0.52 3.04 -14.73
N GLY A 23 1.19 4.19 -14.73
CA GLY A 23 2.56 4.35 -14.25
C GLY A 23 2.71 3.94 -12.79
N LEU A 24 1.81 4.38 -11.92
CA LEU A 24 1.77 3.98 -10.51
C LEU A 24 1.59 2.47 -10.34
N ARG A 25 0.77 1.82 -11.18
CA ARG A 25 0.60 0.36 -11.17
C ARG A 25 1.91 -0.35 -11.49
N ILE A 26 2.62 0.08 -12.53
CA ILE A 26 3.94 -0.48 -12.88
C ILE A 26 4.93 -0.28 -11.73
N PHE A 27 4.99 0.92 -11.14
CA PHE A 27 5.89 1.18 -10.01
C PHE A 27 5.57 0.33 -8.78
N ARG A 28 4.29 0.14 -8.43
CA ARG A 28 3.88 -0.75 -7.33
C ARG A 28 4.24 -2.21 -7.59
N SER A 29 4.16 -2.65 -8.84
CA SER A 29 4.47 -4.03 -9.24
C SER A 29 5.94 -4.25 -9.61
N VAL A 30 6.78 -3.20 -9.60
CA VAL A 30 8.15 -3.27 -10.13
C VAL A 30 9.00 -4.31 -9.37
N HIS A 31 8.86 -4.40 -8.05
CA HIS A 31 9.58 -5.38 -7.23
C HIS A 31 9.12 -6.82 -7.50
N GLN A 32 7.86 -7.01 -7.89
CA GLN A 32 7.31 -8.33 -8.24
C GLN A 32 7.69 -8.72 -9.67
N LEU A 33 7.64 -7.79 -10.62
CA LEU A 33 7.91 -8.02 -12.04
C LEU A 33 9.42 -8.13 -12.34
N TYR A 34 10.26 -7.44 -11.58
CA TYR A 34 11.71 -7.38 -11.79
C TYR A 34 12.47 -7.90 -10.55
N SER A 35 12.04 -9.04 -10.04
CA SER A 35 12.59 -9.69 -8.84
C SER A 35 14.06 -10.12 -8.98
N HIS A 36 14.64 -10.10 -10.19
CA HIS A 36 16.01 -10.56 -10.47
C HIS A 36 16.96 -9.40 -10.83
N GLY A 37 16.46 -8.17 -10.89
CA GLY A 37 17.25 -6.97 -11.19
C GLY A 37 17.62 -6.20 -9.92
N ASN A 38 18.90 -6.22 -9.53
CA ASN A 38 19.42 -5.49 -8.36
C ASN A 38 19.16 -3.98 -8.42
N GLU A 39 18.98 -3.41 -9.62
CA GLU A 39 18.78 -1.98 -9.83
C GLU A 39 17.45 -1.46 -9.27
N PHE A 40 16.44 -2.33 -9.17
CA PHE A 40 15.10 -1.94 -8.72
C PHE A 40 14.85 -2.23 -7.23
N HIS A 41 15.62 -3.10 -6.60
CA HIS A 41 15.47 -3.44 -5.18
C HIS A 41 15.76 -2.25 -4.24
N ASN A 42 16.66 -1.35 -4.63
CA ASN A 42 17.06 -0.21 -3.82
C ASN A 42 16.25 1.07 -4.10
N LEU A 43 15.31 1.03 -5.05
CA LEU A 43 14.42 2.15 -5.31
C LEU A 43 13.39 2.23 -4.16
N SER A 44 13.66 3.10 -3.18
CA SER A 44 12.67 3.50 -2.17
C SER A 44 11.55 4.30 -2.85
N LEU A 45 10.61 3.58 -3.45
CA LEU A 45 9.40 4.15 -4.01
C LEU A 45 8.47 4.46 -2.83
N TYR A 46 8.64 5.64 -2.23
CA TYR A 46 7.60 6.20 -1.37
C TYR A 46 6.39 6.53 -2.24
N VAL A 47 5.51 5.56 -2.43
CA VAL A 47 4.24 5.81 -3.10
C VAL A 47 3.41 6.59 -2.10
N ARG A 48 3.47 7.93 -2.17
CA ARG A 48 2.57 8.85 -1.43
C ARG A 48 1.08 8.45 -1.58
N HIS A 49 0.78 7.67 -2.61
CA HIS A 49 -0.49 7.02 -2.89
C HIS A 49 -0.40 5.48 -2.82
N ASN A 50 0.25 4.86 -1.83
CA ASN A 50 0.35 3.38 -1.76
C ASN A 50 -1.01 2.69 -1.49
N ARG A 51 -2.08 3.48 -1.36
CA ARG A 51 -3.45 3.00 -1.44
C ARG A 51 -3.84 2.81 -2.89
N GLU A 52 -4.13 1.57 -3.26
CA GLU A 52 -4.69 1.24 -4.59
C GLU A 52 -6.01 1.95 -4.82
N LYS A 53 -6.89 1.94 -3.80
CA LYS A 53 -8.16 2.67 -3.77
C LYS A 53 -8.43 3.18 -2.36
N GLN A 54 -9.24 4.23 -2.26
CA GLN A 54 -9.80 4.65 -0.98
C GLN A 54 -10.82 3.60 -0.53
N GLY A 55 -10.66 3.09 0.69
CA GLY A 55 -11.65 2.21 1.31
C GLY A 55 -12.92 2.98 1.71
N ASN A 56 -14.02 2.26 1.92
CA ASN A 56 -15.32 2.86 2.24
C ASN A 56 -15.48 3.27 3.72
N LEU A 57 -14.56 2.84 4.59
CA LEU A 57 -14.64 3.12 6.02
C LEU A 57 -14.33 4.58 6.35
N ARG A 58 -15.17 5.16 7.20
CA ARG A 58 -15.08 6.53 7.72
C ARG A 58 -14.93 6.52 9.24
N ILE A 59 -14.52 7.66 9.79
CA ILE A 59 -14.45 7.85 11.24
C ILE A 59 -15.87 7.73 11.82
N GLY A 60 -16.03 6.88 12.83
CA GLY A 60 -17.32 6.59 13.46
C GLY A 60 -18.02 5.34 12.92
N ASP A 61 -17.56 4.78 11.80
CA ASP A 61 -18.07 3.51 11.31
C ASP A 61 -17.61 2.35 12.21
N SER A 62 -18.48 1.36 12.39
CA SER A 62 -18.09 0.09 13.00
C SER A 62 -17.06 -0.62 12.13
N ALA A 63 -16.00 -1.13 12.76
CA ALA A 63 -15.04 -1.98 12.06
C ALA A 63 -15.75 -3.23 11.51
N THR A 64 -15.51 -3.56 10.25
CA THR A 64 -16.00 -4.80 9.64
C THR A 64 -15.30 -5.99 10.30
N ASP A 65 -16.07 -6.97 10.75
CA ASP A 65 -15.48 -8.21 11.25
C ASP A 65 -14.96 -9.04 10.08
N ILE A 66 -13.63 -9.18 9.98
CA ILE A 66 -12.96 -9.91 8.92
C ILE A 66 -12.17 -11.08 9.51
N GLN A 67 -12.07 -12.16 8.73
CA GLN A 67 -11.18 -13.28 9.02
C GLN A 67 -9.73 -12.87 8.77
N LEU A 68 -8.88 -13.08 9.78
CA LEU A 68 -7.44 -12.84 9.75
C LEU A 68 -6.71 -14.18 9.92
N LEU A 69 -5.56 -14.30 9.27
CA LEU A 69 -4.61 -15.38 9.56
C LEU A 69 -3.59 -14.83 10.56
N ASN A 70 -3.52 -15.41 11.76
CA ASN A 70 -2.56 -14.99 12.77
C ASN A 70 -1.17 -15.62 12.54
N MET A 71 -0.18 -15.22 13.34
CA MET A 71 1.20 -15.74 13.25
C MET A 71 1.34 -17.22 13.63
N ASN A 72 0.31 -17.83 14.23
CA ASN A 72 0.25 -19.25 14.54
C ASN A 72 -0.42 -20.07 13.42
N ASN A 73 -0.69 -19.46 12.26
CA ASN A 73 -1.46 -20.04 11.14
C ASN A 73 -2.91 -20.41 11.49
N GLU A 74 -3.51 -19.71 12.44
CA GLU A 74 -4.91 -19.90 12.81
C GLU A 74 -5.78 -18.79 12.23
N PHE A 75 -6.98 -19.17 11.84
CA PHE A 75 -8.02 -18.25 11.38
C PHE A 75 -8.75 -17.65 12.59
N VAL A 76 -8.71 -16.32 12.72
CA VAL A 76 -9.30 -15.57 13.83
C VAL A 76 -10.08 -14.36 13.32
N SER A 77 -11.15 -13.98 14.01
CA SER A 77 -11.92 -12.77 13.65
C SER A 77 -11.21 -11.51 14.13
N LEU A 78 -11.26 -10.43 13.36
CA LEU A 78 -10.71 -9.12 13.77
C LEU A 78 -11.33 -8.64 15.08
N LEU A 79 -12.64 -8.77 15.22
CA LEU A 79 -13.34 -8.34 16.44
C LEU A 79 -12.98 -9.18 17.67
N SER A 80 -12.42 -10.39 17.49
CA SER A 80 -11.92 -11.17 18.63
C SER A 80 -10.75 -10.48 19.36
N TYR A 81 -10.01 -9.61 18.67
CA TYR A 81 -8.96 -8.76 19.28
C TYR A 81 -9.51 -7.49 19.93
N PHE A 82 -10.76 -7.15 19.68
CA PHE A 82 -11.42 -5.98 20.25
C PHE A 82 -11.94 -6.32 21.66
N HIS A 83 -11.11 -6.08 22.67
CA HIS A 83 -11.51 -6.21 24.07
C HIS A 83 -11.91 -4.84 24.65
N SER A 84 -13.03 -4.78 25.37
CA SER A 84 -13.67 -3.55 25.86
C SER A 84 -12.77 -2.58 26.63
N ASN A 85 -11.66 -3.05 27.20
CA ASN A 85 -10.77 -2.24 28.02
C ASN A 85 -9.53 -1.72 27.29
N ARG A 86 -9.32 -2.03 25.99
CA ARG A 86 -8.13 -1.57 25.25
C ARG A 86 -8.48 -1.20 23.81
N PRO A 87 -8.01 -0.05 23.30
CA PRO A 87 -8.16 0.27 21.88
C PRO A 87 -7.37 -0.72 21.03
N LEU A 88 -7.99 -1.19 19.95
CA LEU A 88 -7.34 -2.02 18.94
C LEU A 88 -6.70 -1.11 17.88
N LEU A 89 -5.38 -1.23 17.70
CA LEU A 89 -4.64 -0.56 16.63
C LEU A 89 -4.25 -1.57 15.55
N ILE A 90 -4.65 -1.32 14.31
CA ILE A 90 -4.26 -2.14 13.15
C ILE A 90 -3.20 -1.36 12.36
N ILE A 91 -2.01 -1.95 12.24
CA ILE A 91 -0.95 -1.45 11.38
C ILE A 91 -0.86 -2.42 10.20
N ALA A 92 -1.23 -1.94 9.02
CA ALA A 92 -1.11 -2.70 7.78
C ALA A 92 -0.03 -2.08 6.90
N GLY A 93 0.82 -2.91 6.33
CA GLY A 93 1.85 -2.55 5.38
C GLY A 93 2.08 -3.68 4.40
N SER A 94 2.59 -3.35 3.23
CA SER A 94 3.15 -4.35 2.33
C SER A 94 4.55 -4.68 2.83
N TYR A 95 4.79 -5.95 3.17
CA TYR A 95 6.12 -6.47 3.40
C TYR A 95 6.60 -7.09 2.08
N THR A 96 7.71 -6.59 1.55
CA THR A 96 8.43 -7.13 0.38
C THR A 96 9.70 -7.79 0.85
#